data_AF-A0A1V5JKS8-F1
#
_entry.id   AF-A0A1V5JKS8-F1
#
_cell.length_a   1.000
_cell.length_b   1.000
_cell.length_c   1.000
_cell.angle_alpha   90.00
_cell.angle_beta   90.00
_cell.angle_gamma   90.00
#
_symmetry.space_group_name_H-M   'P 1'
#
loop_
_entity.id
_entity.type
_entity.pdbx_description
1 polymer ?
#
loop_
_entity_poly.entity_id
_entity_poly.type
_entity_poly.pdbx_seq_one_letter_code
_entity_poly.pdbx_strand_id
1 'polypeptide(L)' 'MGTSQEGSDEGTIRALALACKMAGADLHHLGDSGYSGMALPENLMAYSVALRGRRHAYRRMATSPRR' A
#
# COMPACT_ATOMS: atom_id res chain seq x y z
N MET A 1 -2.00 -3.89 14.69
CA MET A 1 -2.46 -5.21 14.18
C MET A 1 -1.24 -5.76 13.46
N GLY A 2 -0.50 -6.66 14.11
CA GLY A 2 0.87 -7.02 13.72
C GLY A 2 0.93 -8.27 12.89
N THR A 3 0.89 -8.10 11.57
CA THR A 3 0.86 -9.20 10.61
C THR A 3 2.08 -9.24 9.70
N SER A 4 3.06 -8.34 9.90
CA SER A 4 4.29 -8.22 9.08
C SER A 4 4.02 -8.14 7.57
N GLN A 5 2.82 -7.70 7.17
CA GLN A 5 2.39 -7.60 5.78
C GLN A 5 3.32 -6.69 4.97
N GLU A 6 3.88 -5.66 5.61
CA GLU A 6 4.79 -4.70 5.00
C GLU A 6 6.06 -5.31 4.39
N GLY A 7 6.47 -6.50 4.84
CA GLY A 7 7.61 -7.24 4.33
C GLY A 7 7.26 -8.37 3.35
N SER A 8 5.98 -8.53 3.01
CA SER A 8 5.54 -9.53 2.03
C SER A 8 5.94 -9.16 0.60
N ASP A 9 5.93 -10.13 -0.31
CA ASP A 9 6.12 -9.86 -1.73
C ASP A 9 4.97 -9.02 -2.33
N GLU A 10 5.23 -8.35 -3.44
CA GLU A 10 4.23 -7.49 -4.07
C GLU A 10 2.94 -8.22 -4.49
N GLY A 11 3.02 -9.52 -4.80
CA GLY A 11 1.85 -10.33 -5.17
C GLY A 11 0.89 -10.45 -4.00
N THR A 12 1.42 -10.81 -2.83
CA THR A 12 0.66 -10.84 -1.57
C THR A 12 0.07 -9.46 -1.25
N ILE A 13 0.84 -8.39 -1.39
CA ILE A 13 0.38 -7.02 -1.18
C ILE A 13 -0.79 -6.64 -2.09
N ARG A 14 -0.73 -7.00 -3.38
CA ARG A 14 -1.82 -6.74 -4.33
C ARG A 14 -3.09 -7.49 -3.93
N ALA A 15 -2.97 -8.76 -3.54
CA ALA A 15 -4.10 -9.56 -3.10
C ALA A 15 -4.77 -8.95 -1.86
N LEU A 16 -3.99 -8.52 -0.87
CA LEU A 16 -4.49 -7.83 0.32
C LEU A 16 -5.20 -6.51 -0.02
N ALA A 17 -4.61 -5.69 -0.89
CA ALA A 17 -5.22 -4.43 -1.32
C ALA A 17 -6.60 -4.64 -1.99
N LEU A 18 -6.71 -5.65 -2.86
CA LEU A 18 -7.96 -6.01 -3.52
C LEU A 18 -8.98 -6.56 -2.50
N ALA A 19 -8.56 -7.39 -1.55
CA ALA A 19 -9.42 -7.90 -0.48
C ALA A 19 -10.01 -6.76 0.36
N CYS A 20 -9.17 -5.84 0.85
CA CYS A 20 -9.63 -4.66 1.59
C CYS A 20 -10.58 -3.79 0.77
N LYS A 21 -10.28 -3.59 -0.52
CA LYS A 21 -11.15 -2.84 -1.44
C LYS A 21 -12.52 -3.48 -1.60
N MET A 22 -12.57 -4.81 -1.77
CA MET A 22 -13.84 -5.55 -1.87
C MET A 22 -14.63 -5.52 -0.56
N ALA A 23 -13.94 -5.54 0.58
CA ALA A 23 -14.57 -5.41 1.89
C ALA A 23 -15.10 -3.99 2.18
N GLY A 24 -14.85 -3.02 1.30
CA GLY A 24 -15.28 -1.63 1.49
C GLY A 24 -14.47 -0.89 2.55
N ALA A 25 -13.21 -1.25 2.76
CA ALA A 25 -12.35 -0.54 3.72
C ALA A 25 -12.12 0.91 3.29
N ASP A 26 -12.34 1.85 4.21
CA ASP A 26 -12.10 3.28 3.99
C ASP A 26 -10.65 3.69 4.32
N LEU A 27 -10.03 3.00 5.28
CA LEU A 27 -8.68 3.24 5.74
C LEU A 27 -7.85 1.96 5.62
N HIS A 28 -6.72 2.08 4.94
CA HIS A 28 -5.79 0.99 4.71
C HIS A 28 -4.51 1.24 5.51
N HIS A 29 -4.22 0.35 6.45
CA HIS A 29 -2.98 0.35 7.20
C HIS A 29 -2.05 -0.71 6.59
N LEU A 30 -0.86 -0.30 6.16
CA LEU A 30 0.19 -1.22 5.73
C LEU A 30 1.41 -1.08 6.66
N GLY A 31 1.59 -2.08 7.52
CA GLY A 31 2.66 -2.15 8.51
C GLY A 31 2.16 -2.16 9.95
N ASP A 32 3.00 -2.59 10.89
CA ASP A 32 2.70 -2.45 12.34
C ASP A 32 3.93 -2.00 13.15
N SER A 33 4.96 -1.48 12.46
CA SER A 33 6.23 -1.06 13.07
C SER A 33 7.05 -2.23 13.63
N GLY A 34 7.53 -3.12 12.76
CA GLY A 34 8.54 -4.14 13.10
C GLY A 34 9.87 -3.94 12.37
N TYR A 35 10.92 -3.57 13.12
CA TYR A 35 12.36 -3.45 12.77
C TYR A 35 12.85 -2.33 11.82
N SER A 36 12.05 -1.76 10.91
CA SER A 36 12.53 -0.70 9.98
C SER A 36 11.66 0.57 9.86
N GLY A 37 10.50 0.61 10.52
CA GLY A 37 9.65 1.82 10.60
C GLY A 37 8.97 2.27 9.31
N MET A 38 9.16 1.57 8.18
CA MET A 38 8.49 1.88 6.91
C MET A 38 8.29 0.61 6.07
N ALA A 39 7.13 0.49 5.43
CA ALA A 39 6.91 -0.52 4.41
C ALA A 39 7.83 -0.29 3.20
N LEU A 40 8.22 -1.38 2.52
CA LEU A 40 9.04 -1.27 1.31
C LEU A 40 8.34 -0.36 0.27
N PRO A 41 9.05 0.57 -0.39
CA PRO A 41 8.47 1.45 -1.39
C PRO A 41 7.73 0.70 -2.51
N GLU A 42 8.24 -0.47 -2.90
CA GLU A 42 7.64 -1.37 -3.88
C GLU A 42 6.26 -1.85 -3.42
N ASN A 43 6.12 -2.15 -2.13
CA ASN A 43 4.87 -2.59 -1.53
C ASN A 43 3.86 -1.44 -1.44
N LEU A 44 4.29 -0.24 -1.04
CA LEU A 44 3.44 0.96 -1.06
C LEU A 44 2.91 1.24 -2.48
N MET A 45 3.77 1.08 -3.48
CA MET A 45 3.42 1.28 -4.87
C MET A 45 2.46 0.20 -5.38
N ALA A 46 2.76 -1.08 -5.16
CA ALA A 46 1.92 -2.20 -5.55
C ALA A 46 0.51 -2.08 -4.92
N TYR A 47 0.43 -1.72 -3.64
CA TYR A 47 -0.83 -1.49 -2.93
C TYR A 47 -1.61 -0.32 -3.57
N SER A 48 -0.95 0.80 -3.82
CA SER A 48 -1.56 2.00 -4.42
C SER A 48 -2.12 1.74 -5.82
N VAL A 49 -1.39 0.97 -6.63
CA VAL A 49 -1.82 0.58 -7.98
C VAL A 49 -3.01 -0.35 -7.94
N ALA A 50 -3.01 -1.37 -7.08
CA ALA A 50 -4.14 -2.30 -6.95
C ALA A 50 -5.42 -1.56 -6.49
N LEU A 51 -5.29 -0.61 -5.57
CA LEU A 51 -6.42 0.12 -5.02
C LEU A 51 -7.02 1.13 -6.02
N ARG A 52 -6.19 1.98 -6.64
CA ARG A 52 -6.62 3.18 -7.40
C ARG A 52 -6.12 3.23 -8.85
N GLY A 53 -5.30 2.28 -9.28
CA GLY A 53 -4.73 2.21 -10.63
C GLY A 53 -3.45 3.03 -10.81
N ARG A 54 -2.66 2.66 -11.84
CA ARG A 54 -1.33 3.23 -12.13
C ARG A 54 -1.33 4.74 -12.32
N ARG A 55 -2.27 5.27 -13.11
CA ARG A 55 -2.37 6.72 -13.38
C ARG A 55 -2.55 7.53 -12.10
N HIS A 56 -3.39 7.03 -11.17
CA HIS A 56 -3.62 7.71 -9.90
C HIS A 56 -2.38 7.64 -9.01
N ALA A 57 -1.79 6.46 -8.86
CA ALA A 57 -0.60 6.24 -8.04
C ALA A 57 0.56 7.15 -8.49
N TYR A 58 0.93 7.12 -9.78
CA TYR A 58 2.01 7.96 -10.29
C TYR A 58 1.72 9.45 -10.17
N ARG A 59 0.48 9.88 -10.40
CA ARG A 59 0.12 11.28 -10.21
C ARG A 59 0.33 11.72 -8.76
N ARG A 60 -0.03 10.88 -7.78
CA ARG A 60 0.19 11.18 -6.35
C ARG A 60 1.67 11.19 -5.97
N MET A 61 2.49 10.33 -6.57
CA MET A 61 3.94 10.31 -6.32
C MET A 61 4.66 11.49 -6.95
N ALA A 62 4.23 11.94 -8.13
CA ALA A 62 4.85 13.06 -8.84
C ALA A 62 4.40 14.44 -8.32
N THR A 63 3.32 14.51 -7.56
CA THR A 63 2.87 15.77 -6.95
C THR A 63 3.76 16.18 -5.79
N SER A 64 4.06 17.48 -5.70
CA SER A 64 4.74 18.05 -4.54
C SER A 64 3.96 17.73 -3.26
N PRO A 65 4.62 17.25 -2.20
CA PRO A 65 3.98 17.08 -0.89
C PRO A 65 3.62 18.40 -0.21
N ARG A 66 4.07 19.54 -0.75
CA ARG A 66 3.77 20.90 -0.25
C ARG A 66 2.62 21.59 -0.99
N ARG A 67 1.92 20.88 -1.87
CA ARG A 67 0.76 21.42 -2.60
C ARG A 67 -0.51 21.38 -1.75
#